data_AF-Q5DDS9-F1
#
_entry.id   AF-Q5DDS9-F1
#
_cell.length_a   1.000
_cell.length_b   1.000
_cell.length_c   1.000
_cell.angle_alpha   90.00
_cell.angle_beta   90.00
_cell.angle_gamma   90.00
#
_symmetry.space_group_name_H-M   'P 1'
#
loop_
_entity.id
_entity.type
_entity.pdbx_description
1 polymer ?
#
loop_
_entity_poly.entity_id
_entity_poly.type
_entity_poly.pdbx_seq_one_letter_code
_entity_poly.pdbx_strand_id
1 'polypeptide(L)'
;MGIWVMQKIKKSESLSQLRMRDDQDLRNTYFYRLSTSPGLDLFRYVLLVGSPQDRYVPYHSTRIELCKAAIKDSSTLGIIYIEMVTNLLQRLIKSARTTVVRYDVHYNLSNSANTLIGRAAHIAVLDSEIFLEKFICVSGAKYFR
;
A
#
# COMPACT_ATOMS: atom_id res chain seq x y z
N MET A 1 12.15 -15.70 -3.62
CA MET A 1 12.69 -16.50 -4.75
C MET A 1 11.95 -16.32 -6.07
N GLY A 2 10.60 -16.21 -6.12
CA GLY A 2 9.88 -16.06 -7.41
C GLY A 2 10.20 -14.79 -8.21
N ILE A 3 10.33 -13.64 -7.54
CA ILE A 3 10.65 -12.35 -8.18
C ILE A 3 12.03 -12.35 -8.87
N TRP A 4 13.02 -13.07 -8.30
CA TRP A 4 14.37 -13.16 -8.87
C TRP A 4 14.42 -14.03 -10.14
N VAL A 5 13.68 -15.14 -10.17
CA VAL A 5 13.57 -16.02 -11.34
C VAL A 5 12.83 -15.34 -12.49
N MET A 6 11.75 -14.61 -12.19
CA MET A 6 10.97 -13.89 -13.19
C MET A 6 11.78 -12.80 -13.92
N GLN A 7 12.76 -12.20 -13.25
CA GLN A 7 13.65 -11.18 -13.84
C GLN A 7 14.71 -11.74 -14.79
N LYS A 8 15.20 -12.96 -14.52
CA LYS A 8 16.15 -13.62 -15.43
C LYS A 8 15.48 -14.07 -16.74
N ILE A 9 14.18 -14.37 -16.70
CA ILE A 9 13.43 -14.95 -17.83
C ILE A 9 12.64 -13.88 -18.60
N LYS A 10 12.17 -12.82 -17.94
CA LYS A 10 11.49 -11.67 -18.56
C LYS A 10 12.15 -10.39 -18.05
N LYS A 11 12.85 -9.67 -18.93
CA LYS A 11 13.34 -8.29 -18.69
C LYS A 11 12.15 -7.33 -18.54
N SER A 12 11.41 -7.47 -17.45
CA SER A 12 10.23 -6.66 -17.16
C SER A 12 10.68 -5.30 -16.63
N GLU A 13 10.41 -4.25 -17.40
CA GLU A 13 10.65 -2.86 -17.02
C GLU A 13 9.88 -2.52 -15.73
N SER A 14 8.61 -2.92 -15.64
CA SER A 14 7.78 -2.69 -14.44
C SER A 14 8.35 -3.36 -13.18
N LEU A 15 8.94 -4.56 -13.28
CA LEU A 15 9.64 -5.18 -12.15
C LEU A 15 10.96 -4.46 -11.80
N SER A 16 11.59 -3.77 -12.75
CA SER A 16 12.75 -2.92 -12.48
C SER A 16 12.33 -1.65 -11.75
N GLN A 17 11.30 -0.98 -12.26
CA GLN A 17 10.71 0.24 -11.70
C GLN A 17 10.18 0.02 -10.28
N LEU A 18 9.44 -1.08 -10.04
CA LEU A 18 8.93 -1.45 -8.70
C LEU A 18 10.04 -1.71 -7.67
N ARG A 19 11.26 -2.00 -8.14
CA ARG A 19 12.44 -2.19 -7.27
C ARG A 19 13.36 -0.98 -7.26
N MET A 20 13.00 0.11 -7.93
CA MET A 20 13.82 1.31 -8.08
C MET A 20 15.21 0.99 -8.66
N ARG A 21 15.26 0.14 -9.69
CA ARG A 21 16.49 -0.29 -10.39
C ARG A 21 16.53 0.13 -11.86
N ASP A 22 15.61 0.97 -12.27
CA ASP A 22 15.48 1.56 -13.60
C ASP A 22 16.39 2.78 -13.79
N ASP A 23 16.98 3.33 -12.73
CA ASP A 23 17.96 4.42 -12.75
C ASP A 23 19.05 4.19 -11.67
N GLN A 24 20.23 4.81 -11.84
CA GLN A 24 21.30 4.78 -10.83
C GLN A 24 21.02 5.76 -9.68
N ASP A 25 20.41 6.91 -9.97
CA ASP A 25 19.95 7.85 -8.95
C ASP A 25 18.52 7.47 -8.54
N LEU A 26 18.35 7.14 -7.26
CA LEU A 26 17.06 6.76 -6.69
C LEU A 26 15.99 7.84 -6.89
N ARG A 27 16.35 9.13 -6.93
CA ARG A 27 15.40 10.22 -7.17
C ARG A 27 14.96 10.33 -8.64
N ASN A 28 15.73 9.74 -9.55
CA ASN A 28 15.38 9.64 -10.96
C ASN A 28 14.63 8.34 -11.29
N THR A 29 14.51 7.40 -10.37
CA THR A 29 13.68 6.20 -10.61
C THR A 29 12.21 6.55 -10.84
N TYR A 30 11.54 5.76 -11.67
CA TYR A 30 10.12 5.95 -11.99
C TYR A 30 9.26 5.99 -10.73
N PHE A 31 9.50 5.09 -9.77
CA PHE A 31 8.69 4.99 -8.56
C PHE A 31 8.84 6.23 -7.66
N TYR A 32 10.04 6.82 -7.58
CA TYR A 32 10.23 8.09 -6.88
C TYR A 32 9.50 9.24 -7.58
N ARG A 33 9.65 9.36 -8.90
CA ARG A 33 8.95 10.39 -9.71
C ARG A 33 7.42 10.24 -9.63
N LEU A 34 6.92 9.01 -9.51
CA LEU A 34 5.50 8.76 -9.29
C LEU A 34 5.03 9.31 -7.94
N SER A 35 5.83 9.18 -6.87
CA SER A 35 5.50 9.77 -5.56
C SER A 35 5.37 11.30 -5.60
N THR A 36 6.09 11.96 -6.53
CA THR A 36 6.06 13.42 -6.74
C THR A 36 5.04 13.87 -7.79
N SER A 37 4.28 12.94 -8.39
CA SER A 37 3.27 13.27 -9.39
C SER A 37 1.90 13.47 -8.74
N PRO A 38 0.98 14.22 -9.37
CA PRO A 38 -0.44 14.19 -9.01
C PRO A 38 -0.99 12.76 -9.11
N GLY A 39 -1.93 12.42 -8.25
CA GLY A 39 -2.50 11.07 -8.22
C GLY A 39 -3.68 10.96 -7.26
N LEU A 40 -3.41 10.57 -6.02
CA LEU A 40 -4.46 10.35 -5.01
C LEU A 40 -5.28 11.62 -4.70
N ASP A 41 -4.69 12.79 -4.86
CA ASP A 41 -5.31 14.10 -4.71
C ASP A 41 -6.33 14.45 -5.82
N LEU A 42 -6.38 13.66 -6.91
CA LEU A 42 -7.39 13.80 -7.95
C LEU A 42 -8.76 13.24 -7.52
N PHE A 43 -8.78 12.39 -6.48
CA PHE A 43 -10.00 11.77 -5.97
C PHE A 43 -10.61 12.61 -4.84
N ARG A 44 -11.94 12.68 -4.81
CA ARG A 44 -12.68 13.28 -3.67
C ARG A 44 -12.55 12.43 -2.41
N TYR A 45 -12.57 11.11 -2.55
CA TYR A 45 -12.45 10.15 -1.45
C TYR A 45 -11.40 9.09 -1.77
N VAL A 46 -10.45 8.89 -0.85
CA VAL A 46 -9.44 7.83 -0.92
C VAL A 46 -9.65 6.91 0.27
N LEU A 47 -10.20 5.73 0.01
CA LEU A 47 -10.50 4.73 1.04
C LEU A 47 -9.34 3.72 1.11
N LEU A 48 -8.56 3.78 2.18
CA LEU A 48 -7.46 2.87 2.46
C LEU A 48 -7.96 1.77 3.40
N VAL A 49 -8.21 0.58 2.85
CA VAL A 49 -8.76 -0.56 3.60
C VAL A 49 -7.66 -1.58 3.82
N GLY A 50 -7.31 -1.84 5.07
CA GLY A 50 -6.24 -2.78 5.43
C GLY A 50 -6.56 -3.58 6.67
N SER A 51 -5.83 -4.67 6.88
CA SER A 51 -5.97 -5.53 8.05
C SER A 51 -4.65 -5.59 8.81
N PRO A 52 -4.61 -5.30 10.12
CA PRO A 52 -3.41 -5.54 10.94
C PRO A 52 -2.97 -7.00 10.96
N GLN A 53 -3.88 -7.93 10.64
CA GLN A 53 -3.62 -9.36 10.55
C GLN A 53 -2.93 -9.77 9.23
N ASP A 54 -2.79 -8.85 8.27
CA ASP A 54 -2.04 -9.07 7.04
C ASP A 54 -0.53 -9.22 7.35
N ARG A 55 0.00 -10.42 7.10
CA ARG A 55 1.45 -10.70 7.24
C ARG A 55 2.17 -10.78 5.90
N TYR A 56 1.48 -10.47 4.80
CA TYR A 56 2.05 -10.49 3.46
C TYR A 56 2.65 -9.14 3.08
N VAL A 57 1.92 -8.04 3.32
CA VAL A 57 2.42 -6.67 3.15
C VAL A 57 2.49 -5.94 4.48
N PRO A 58 3.46 -5.03 4.68
CA PRO A 58 3.52 -4.25 5.90
C PRO A 58 2.27 -3.38 6.07
N TYR A 59 1.63 -3.46 7.23
CA TYR A 59 0.35 -2.80 7.51
C TYR A 59 0.34 -1.28 7.24
N HIS A 60 1.45 -0.60 7.55
CA HIS A 60 1.62 0.83 7.32
C HIS A 60 1.64 1.22 5.83
N SER A 61 1.99 0.28 4.93
CA SER A 61 1.98 0.50 3.49
C SER A 61 0.57 0.73 2.98
N THR A 62 -0.39 -0.10 3.40
CA THR A 62 -1.81 0.03 3.01
C THR A 62 -2.42 1.35 3.50
N ARG A 63 -1.90 1.88 4.61
CA ARG A 63 -2.38 3.11 5.25
C ARG A 63 -1.67 4.36 4.76
N ILE A 64 -0.64 4.23 3.92
CA ILE A 64 0.27 5.30 3.50
C ILE A 64 0.76 6.04 4.76
N GLU A 65 1.50 5.33 5.61
CA GLU A 65 2.01 5.83 6.87
C GLU A 65 3.53 5.60 6.99
N LEU A 66 4.21 6.56 7.62
CA LEU A 66 5.60 6.36 8.02
C LEU A 66 5.66 5.33 9.14
N CYS A 67 6.58 4.37 9.02
CA CYS A 67 6.80 3.36 10.03
C CYS A 67 8.05 3.64 10.87
N LYS A 68 8.06 3.15 12.12
CA LYS A 68 9.19 3.33 13.05
C LYS A 68 10.50 2.75 12.50
N ALA A 69 10.44 1.69 11.69
CA ALA A 69 11.61 1.09 11.08
C ALA A 69 12.25 2.04 10.05
N ALA A 70 11.44 2.64 9.18
CA ALA A 70 11.92 3.62 8.20
C ALA A 70 12.54 4.86 8.85
N ILE A 71 11.94 5.36 9.93
CA ILE A 71 12.48 6.53 10.67
C ILE A 71 13.88 6.24 11.26
N LYS A 72 14.16 4.99 11.61
CA LYS A 72 15.46 4.55 12.15
C LYS A 72 16.47 4.16 11.08
N ASP A 73 16.05 4.04 9.82
CA ASP A 73 16.91 3.64 8.71
C ASP A 73 17.59 4.88 8.12
N SER A 74 18.86 5.05 8.47
CA SER A 74 19.72 6.14 7.96
C SER A 74 20.38 5.82 6.62
N SER A 75 20.09 4.68 6.00
CA SER A 75 20.58 4.36 4.67
C SER A 75 19.99 5.31 3.63
N THR A 76 20.66 5.43 2.48
CA THR A 76 20.13 6.19 1.33
C THR A 76 18.72 5.72 0.95
N LEU A 77 18.46 4.42 1.00
CA LEU A 77 17.15 3.86 0.68
C LEU A 77 16.09 4.24 1.73
N GLY A 78 16.45 4.22 3.02
CA GLY A 78 15.58 4.67 4.10
C GLY A 78 15.17 6.14 3.96
N ILE A 79 16.13 7.01 3.63
CA ILE A 79 15.88 8.43 3.36
C ILE A 79 14.92 8.60 2.17
N ILE A 80 15.19 7.91 1.06
CA ILE A 80 14.35 7.96 -0.14
C ILE A 80 12.93 7.43 0.14
N TYR A 81 12.79 6.38 0.93
CA TYR A 81 11.50 5.86 1.35
C TYR A 81 10.70 6.91 2.14
N ILE A 82 11.34 7.58 3.11
CA ILE A 82 10.70 8.66 3.88
C ILE A 82 10.26 9.80 2.96
N GLU A 83 11.11 10.20 2.00
CA GLU A 83 10.75 11.23 1.00
C GLU A 83 9.52 10.82 0.20
N MET A 84 9.48 9.61 -0.36
CA MET A 84 8.35 9.14 -1.16
C MET A 84 7.03 9.11 -0.37
N VAL A 85 7.04 8.57 0.86
CA VAL A 85 5.84 8.56 1.72
C VAL A 85 5.43 9.99 2.08
N THR A 86 6.39 10.86 2.37
CA THR A 86 6.15 12.28 2.67
C THR A 86 5.54 13.01 1.48
N ASN A 87 6.01 12.75 0.25
CA ASN A 87 5.45 13.34 -0.96
C ASN A 87 3.95 13.02 -1.13
N LEU A 88 3.58 11.75 -0.90
CA LEU A 88 2.19 11.32 -0.96
C LEU A 88 1.35 11.96 0.15
N LEU A 89 1.83 11.92 1.39
CA LEU A 89 1.13 12.48 2.55
C LEU A 89 0.92 13.99 2.43
N GLN A 90 1.95 14.74 2.02
CA GLN A 90 1.85 16.18 1.88
C GLN A 90 0.83 16.59 0.82
N ARG A 91 0.73 15.86 -0.30
CA ARG A 91 -0.32 16.13 -1.30
C ARG A 91 -1.71 15.93 -0.72
N LEU A 92 -1.92 14.81 -0.04
CA LEU A 92 -3.21 14.50 0.59
C LEU A 92 -3.58 15.54 1.66
N ILE A 93 -2.62 15.99 2.47
CA ILE A 93 -2.82 17.03 3.50
C ILE A 93 -3.14 18.39 2.87
N LYS A 94 -2.47 18.75 1.77
CA LYS A 94 -2.67 20.04 1.09
C LYS A 94 -3.94 20.08 0.24
N SER A 95 -4.52 18.93 -0.11
CA SER A 95 -5.74 18.87 -0.92
C SER A 95 -6.96 19.27 -0.10
N ALA A 96 -7.59 20.38 -0.48
CA ALA A 96 -8.87 20.81 0.12
C ALA A 96 -10.08 19.98 -0.35
N ARG A 97 -9.92 19.17 -1.41
CA ARG A 97 -11.00 18.38 -2.02
C ARG A 97 -10.97 16.91 -1.59
N THR A 98 -9.79 16.39 -1.25
CA THR A 98 -9.59 14.97 -0.99
C THR A 98 -9.78 14.65 0.48
N THR A 99 -10.68 13.72 0.78
CA THR A 99 -10.81 13.12 2.10
C THR A 99 -10.22 11.71 2.09
N VAL A 100 -9.23 11.48 2.94
CA VAL A 100 -8.62 10.16 3.13
C VAL A 100 -9.26 9.47 4.32
N VAL A 101 -9.75 8.26 4.13
CA VAL A 101 -10.37 7.46 5.19
C VAL A 101 -9.63 6.14 5.30
N ARG A 102 -9.21 5.79 6.52
CA ARG A 102 -8.51 4.53 6.82
C ARG A 102 -9.46 3.58 7.54
N TYR A 103 -9.61 2.39 7.01
CA TYR A 103 -10.44 1.33 7.56
C TYR A 103 -9.58 0.15 8.01
N ASP A 104 -9.76 -0.25 9.27
CA ASP A 104 -9.01 -1.33 9.90
C ASP A 104 -9.89 -2.56 10.05
N VAL A 105 -9.65 -3.53 9.17
CA VAL A 105 -10.44 -4.75 9.07
C VAL A 105 -9.86 -5.80 10.00
N HIS A 106 -10.64 -6.18 11.01
CA HIS A 106 -10.27 -7.21 11.96
C HIS A 106 -11.11 -8.46 11.72
N TYR A 107 -10.44 -9.58 11.43
CA TYR A 107 -11.09 -10.87 11.28
C TYR A 107 -11.18 -11.63 12.60
N ASN A 108 -12.33 -12.24 12.85
CA ASN A 108 -12.43 -13.31 13.84
C ASN A 108 -11.97 -14.61 13.19
N LEU A 109 -10.65 -14.82 13.18
CA LEU A 109 -10.05 -16.05 12.70
C LEU A 109 -10.33 -17.12 13.77
N SER A 110 -11.33 -17.98 13.56
CA SER A 110 -11.52 -19.13 14.43
C SER A 110 -10.25 -20.00 14.39
N ASN A 111 -9.77 -20.43 15.56
CA ASN A 111 -8.55 -21.20 15.77
C ASN A 111 -8.61 -22.62 15.14
N SER A 112 -8.77 -22.71 13.83
CA SER A 112 -8.45 -23.92 13.08
C SER A 112 -7.01 -23.81 12.59
N ALA A 113 -6.29 -24.93 12.62
CA ALA A 113 -4.89 -25.06 12.22
C ALA A 113 -4.58 -24.69 10.75
N ASN A 114 -5.57 -24.17 10.01
CA ASN A 114 -5.45 -23.58 8.67
C ASN A 114 -5.05 -22.09 8.69
N THR A 115 -4.88 -21.47 9.86
CA THR A 115 -4.41 -20.08 10.02
C THR A 115 -2.89 -19.91 9.95
N LEU A 116 -2.19 -20.92 9.43
CA LEU A 116 -0.84 -20.74 8.96
C LEU A 116 -0.90 -20.02 7.61
N ILE A 117 -0.16 -18.92 7.48
CA ILE A 117 0.08 -18.11 6.27
C ILE A 117 -0.82 -16.86 6.22
N GLY A 118 -0.23 -15.70 6.57
CA GLY A 118 -0.87 -14.38 6.45
C GLY A 118 -1.29 -13.96 5.02
N ARG A 119 -1.02 -14.80 4.01
CA ARG A 119 -1.66 -14.73 2.69
C ARG A 119 -3.18 -14.92 2.77
N ALA A 120 -3.66 -15.77 3.69
CA ALA A 120 -5.09 -15.97 3.90
C ALA A 120 -5.76 -14.66 4.37
N ALA A 121 -5.15 -13.91 5.29
CA ALA A 121 -5.68 -12.61 5.73
C ALA A 121 -5.59 -11.53 4.64
N HIS A 122 -4.49 -11.49 3.88
CA HIS A 122 -4.32 -10.55 2.75
C HIS A 122 -5.38 -10.74 1.66
N ILE A 123 -5.67 -12.00 1.32
CA ILE A 123 -6.66 -12.35 0.29
C ILE A 123 -8.09 -12.32 0.85
N ALA A 124 -8.31 -12.69 2.11
CA ALA A 124 -9.66 -12.76 2.71
C ALA A 124 -10.43 -11.43 2.71
N VAL A 125 -9.73 -10.28 2.67
CA VAL A 125 -10.36 -8.96 2.48
C VAL A 125 -11.05 -8.85 1.13
N LEU A 126 -10.44 -9.39 0.09
CA LEU A 126 -10.95 -9.30 -1.27
C LEU A 126 -11.79 -10.52 -1.67
N ASP A 127 -11.55 -11.68 -1.06
CA ASP A 127 -12.27 -12.93 -1.39
C ASP A 127 -13.54 -13.14 -0.55
N SER A 128 -13.73 -12.40 0.54
CA SER A 128 -14.96 -12.49 1.33
C SER A 128 -16.04 -11.58 0.75
N GLU A 129 -16.87 -12.12 -0.14
CA GLU A 129 -18.03 -11.42 -0.73
C GLU A 129 -18.93 -10.82 0.35
N ILE A 130 -19.18 -11.56 1.44
CA ILE A 130 -19.99 -11.09 2.58
C ILE A 130 -19.35 -9.86 3.24
N PHE A 131 -18.03 -9.87 3.42
CA PHE A 131 -17.33 -8.71 3.97
C PHE A 131 -17.42 -7.52 3.01
N LEU A 132 -17.15 -7.72 1.71
CA LEU A 132 -17.20 -6.66 0.71
C LEU A 132 -18.61 -6.06 0.61
N GLU A 133 -19.65 -6.89 0.54
CA GLU A 133 -21.04 -6.46 0.51
C GLU A 133 -21.37 -5.62 1.75
N LYS A 134 -21.08 -6.13 2.96
CA LYS A 134 -21.33 -5.39 4.20
C LYS A 134 -20.52 -4.12 4.29
N PHE A 135 -19.24 -4.15 3.90
CA PHE A 135 -18.36 -3.00 3.92
C PHE A 135 -18.89 -1.92 2.99
N ILE A 136 -19.23 -2.26 1.75
CA ILE A 136 -19.78 -1.32 0.78
C ILE A 136 -21.13 -0.80 1.27
N CYS A 137 -22.10 -1.66 1.62
CA CYS A 137 -23.44 -1.23 2.00
C CYS A 137 -23.47 -0.37 3.28
N VAL A 138 -22.64 -0.69 4.28
CA VAL A 138 -22.69 -0.04 5.60
C VAL A 138 -21.68 1.12 5.72
N SER A 139 -20.49 0.98 5.15
CA SER A 139 -19.39 1.95 5.35
C SER A 139 -18.98 2.71 4.09
N GLY A 140 -18.90 2.02 2.95
CA GLY A 140 -18.32 2.55 1.71
C GLY A 140 -19.28 3.36 0.84
N ALA A 141 -20.54 2.97 0.75
CA ALA A 141 -21.51 3.50 -0.21
C ALA A 141 -21.72 5.01 -0.07
N LYS A 142 -21.56 5.56 1.14
CA LYS A 142 -21.67 7.01 1.39
C LYS A 142 -20.64 7.87 0.66
N TYR A 143 -19.53 7.28 0.20
CA TYR A 143 -18.47 7.99 -0.55
C TYR A 143 -18.66 7.93 -2.08
N PHE A 144 -19.64 7.16 -2.56
CA PHE A 144 -19.99 7.05 -3.98
C PHE A 144 -21.25 7.84 -4.34
N ARG A 145 -21.74 8.67 -3.41
CA ARG A 145 -22.91 9.54 -3.58
C ARG A 145 -22.51 10.93 -4.05
#